data_AF-A0A2E3KFM4-F1
#
_entry.id   AF-A0A2E3KFM4-F1
#
_cell.length_a   1.000
_cell.length_b   1.000
_cell.length_c   1.000
_cell.angle_alpha   90.00
_cell.angle_beta   90.00
_cell.angle_gamma   90.00
#
_symmetry.space_group_name_H-M   'P 1'
#
loop_
_entity.id
_entity.type
_entity.pdbx_description
1 polymer ?
#
loop_
_entity_poly.entity_id
_entity_poly.type
_entity_poly.pdbx_seq_one_letter_code
_entity_poly.pdbx_strand_id
1 'polypeptide(L)'
;MMNSDNPVSRAERALYDIQELADSTSEHHPSWALLYNCAQISKVILEKWNDDLTEEDLSEIRWMISELENSCKKLKDKVDQDSRDK
;
A
#
# COMPACT_ATOMS: atom_id res chain seq x y z
N MET A 1 3.94 18.81 26.95
CA MET A 1 3.82 17.37 26.63
C MET A 1 2.80 17.26 25.51
N MET A 2 3.23 16.93 24.29
CA MET A 2 2.29 16.79 23.16
C MET A 2 1.46 15.54 23.39
N ASN A 3 0.14 15.71 23.37
CA ASN A 3 -0.84 14.66 23.58
C ASN A 3 -0.89 13.81 22.29
N SER A 4 -0.01 12.82 22.17
CA SER A 4 0.24 12.04 20.94
C SER A 4 -0.64 10.79 20.82
N ASP A 5 -1.83 10.78 21.40
CA ASP A 5 -2.75 9.64 21.38
C ASP A 5 -4.08 9.96 20.69
N ASN A 6 -4.00 10.65 19.55
CA ASN A 6 -5.13 10.76 18.64
C ASN A 6 -5.15 9.56 17.65
N PRO A 7 -6.32 9.22 17.08
CA PRO A 7 -6.42 8.09 16.16
C PRO A 7 -5.48 8.15 14.95
N VAL A 8 -5.20 9.35 14.42
CA VAL A 8 -4.31 9.56 13.26
C VAL A 8 -2.88 9.19 13.62
N SER A 9 -2.37 9.70 14.74
CA SER A 9 -1.02 9.36 15.22
C SER A 9 -0.86 7.88 15.61
N ARG A 10 -1.96 7.19 15.94
CA ARG A 10 -1.95 5.72 16.09
C ARG A 10 -1.89 5.00 14.74
N ALA A 11 -2.62 5.49 13.74
CA ALA A 11 -2.59 4.96 12.38
C ALA A 11 -1.21 5.15 11.73
N GLU A 12 -0.58 6.32 11.87
CA GLU A 12 0.78 6.58 11.36
C GLU A 12 1.82 5.61 11.95
N ARG A 13 1.73 5.32 13.25
CA ARG A 13 2.60 4.33 13.90
C ARG A 13 2.37 2.91 13.37
N ALA A 14 1.11 2.49 13.24
CA ALA A 14 0.81 1.19 12.65
C ALA A 14 1.27 1.09 11.19
N LEU A 15 1.18 2.19 10.44
CA LEU A 15 1.66 2.26 9.06
C LEU A 15 3.18 2.11 8.97
N TYR A 16 3.93 2.63 9.93
CA TYR A 16 5.39 2.43 9.98
C TYR A 16 5.76 0.94 10.01
N ASP A 17 5.12 0.15 10.89
CA ASP A 17 5.38 -1.29 10.99
C ASP A 17 4.99 -2.03 9.69
N ILE A 18 3.90 -1.62 9.05
CA ILE A 18 3.45 -2.18 7.76
C ILE A 18 4.46 -1.85 6.64
N GLN A 19 4.97 -0.62 6.63
CA GLN A 19 5.95 -0.17 5.65
C GLN A 19 7.28 -0.90 5.83
N GLU A 20 7.75 -1.06 7.06
CA GLU A 20 8.97 -1.83 7.36
C GLU A 20 8.85 -3.29 6.88
N LEU A 21 7.68 -3.91 7.09
CA LEU A 21 7.41 -5.24 6.54
C LEU A 21 7.44 -5.25 5.00
N ALA A 22 6.84 -4.25 4.35
CA ALA A 22 6.85 -4.14 2.90
C ALA A 22 8.27 -3.95 2.35
N ASP A 23 9.08 -3.08 2.97
CA ASP A 23 10.44 -2.76 2.53
C ASP A 23 11.42 -3.93 2.77
N SER A 24 11.20 -4.71 3.83
CA SER A 24 12.01 -5.89 4.13
C SER A 24 11.59 -7.15 3.37
N THR A 25 10.40 -7.15 2.76
CA THR A 25 9.90 -8.26 1.96
C THR A 25 10.51 -8.24 0.56
N SER A 26 10.89 -9.40 0.03
CA SER A 26 11.40 -9.52 -1.34
C SER A 26 10.37 -9.03 -2.37
N GLU A 27 10.81 -8.22 -3.35
CA GLU A 27 9.95 -7.71 -4.44
C GLU A 27 9.27 -8.82 -5.26
N HIS A 28 9.82 -10.04 -5.23
CA HIS A 28 9.26 -11.20 -5.91
C HIS A 28 8.17 -11.92 -5.09
N HIS A 29 7.97 -11.54 -3.83
CA HIS A 29 6.93 -12.12 -3.00
C HIS A 29 5.55 -11.78 -3.59
N PRO A 30 4.65 -12.76 -3.77
CA PRO A 30 3.39 -12.56 -4.50
C PRO A 30 2.52 -11.42 -3.97
N SER A 31 2.54 -11.19 -2.64
CA SER A 31 1.76 -10.14 -1.99
C SER A 31 2.52 -8.83 -1.78
N TRP A 32 3.80 -8.76 -2.12
CA TRP A 32 4.65 -7.58 -1.83
C TRP A 32 4.10 -6.32 -2.48
N ALA A 33 3.87 -6.38 -3.80
CA ALA A 33 3.39 -5.22 -4.55
C ALA A 33 2.02 -4.74 -4.05
N LEU A 34 1.18 -5.64 -3.54
CA LEU A 34 -0.09 -5.27 -2.92
C LEU A 34 0.11 -4.56 -1.58
N LEU A 35 0.92 -5.13 -0.70
CA LEU A 35 1.20 -4.57 0.62
C LEU A 35 1.86 -3.19 0.51
N TYR A 36 2.89 -3.10 -0.33
CA TYR A 36 3.68 -1.88 -0.54
C TYR A 36 2.81 -0.73 -1.05
N ASN A 37 2.07 -0.93 -2.14
CA ASN A 37 1.23 0.13 -2.70
C ASN A 37 0.10 0.56 -1.75
N CYS A 38 -0.51 -0.36 -1.00
CA CYS A 38 -1.48 0.00 0.04
C CYS A 38 -0.86 0.85 1.16
N ALA A 39 0.37 0.54 1.57
CA ALA A 39 1.10 1.30 2.57
C ALA A 39 1.45 2.71 2.06
N GLN A 40 1.93 2.83 0.82
CA GLN A 40 2.24 4.12 0.21
C GLN A 40 0.98 5.00 0.03
N ILE A 41 -0.15 4.45 -0.43
CA ILE A 41 -1.42 5.20 -0.49
C ILE A 41 -1.83 5.68 0.90
N SER A 42 -1.74 4.80 1.90
CA SER A 42 -2.07 5.15 3.29
C SER A 42 -1.15 6.26 3.82
N LYS A 43 0.13 6.25 3.42
CA LYS A 43 1.12 7.26 3.79
C LYS A 43 0.72 8.64 3.26
N VAL A 44 0.46 8.75 1.95
CA VAL A 44 0.03 10.01 1.32
C VAL A 44 -1.23 10.57 2.02
N ILE A 45 -2.22 9.71 2.29
CA ILE A 45 -3.47 10.12 2.96
C ILE A 45 -3.22 10.61 4.39
N LEU A 46 -2.39 9.90 5.17
CA LEU A 46 -2.12 10.29 6.56
C LEU A 46 -1.24 11.54 6.67
N GLU A 47 -0.24 11.69 5.80
CA GLU A 47 0.61 12.90 5.75
C GLU A 47 -0.21 14.16 5.43
N LYS A 48 -1.29 14.01 4.64
CA LYS A 48 -2.22 15.08 4.26
C LYS A 48 -3.51 15.07 5.07
N TRP A 49 -3.56 14.42 6.23
CA TRP A 49 -4.84 14.17 6.93
C TRP A 49 -5.67 15.44 7.23
N ASN A 50 -5.00 16.57 7.51
CA ASN A 50 -5.66 17.85 7.78
C ASN A 50 -5.55 18.87 6.64
N ASP A 51 -5.02 18.44 5.49
CA ASP A 51 -4.76 19.27 4.32
C ASP A 51 -5.54 18.73 3.11
N ASP A 52 -5.66 19.54 2.06
CA ASP A 52 -6.22 19.07 0.79
C ASP A 52 -5.18 18.24 0.03
N LEU A 53 -5.64 17.17 -0.63
CA LEU A 53 -4.83 16.42 -1.59
C LEU A 53 -4.64 17.27 -2.86
N THR A 54 -3.40 17.39 -3.28
CA THR A 54 -3.04 18.07 -4.53
C THR A 54 -3.27 17.16 -5.73
N GLU A 55 -3.28 17.73 -6.94
CA GLU A 55 -3.32 16.95 -8.18
C GLU A 55 -2.13 15.99 -8.31
N GLU A 56 -0.98 16.34 -7.74
CA GLU A 56 0.20 15.47 -7.69
C GLU A 56 -0.05 14.27 -6.78
N ASP A 57 -0.55 14.50 -5.56
CA ASP A 57 -0.91 13.43 -4.61
C ASP A 57 -1.96 12.47 -5.23
N LEU A 58 -2.98 13.02 -5.90
CA LEU A 58 -4.00 12.23 -6.59
C LEU A 58 -3.43 11.44 -7.77
N SER A 59 -2.47 12.01 -8.50
CA SER A 59 -1.79 11.33 -9.60
C SER A 59 -0.93 10.17 -9.11
N GLU A 60 -0.23 10.36 -7.99
CA GLU A 60 0.56 9.32 -7.34
C GLU A 60 -0.33 8.17 -6.85
N ILE A 61 -1.43 8.48 -6.15
CA ILE A 61 -2.40 7.48 -5.69
C ILE A 61 -2.96 6.68 -6.87
N ARG A 62 -3.30 7.34 -7.99
CA ARG A 62 -3.79 6.66 -9.20
C ARG A 62 -2.75 5.72 -9.81
N TRP A 63 -1.47 6.12 -9.80
CA TRP A 63 -0.40 5.26 -10.25
C TRP A 63 -0.28 4.00 -9.37
N MET A 64 -0.30 4.16 -8.04
CA MET A 64 -0.26 3.03 -7.10
C MET A 64 -1.47 2.09 -7.26
N ILE A 65 -2.67 2.63 -7.50
CA ILE A 65 -3.87 1.83 -7.79
C ILE A 65 -3.67 1.01 -9.07
N SER A 66 -3.05 1.58 -10.11
CA SER A 66 -2.76 0.85 -11.34
C SER A 66 -1.81 -0.33 -11.08
N GLU A 67 -0.82 -0.15 -10.21
CA GLU A 67 0.10 -1.22 -9.79
C GLU A 67 -0.59 -2.30 -8.95
N LEU A 68 -1.54 -1.92 -8.08
CA LEU A 68 -2.40 -2.87 -7.37
C LEU A 68 -3.22 -3.73 -8.35
N GLU A 69 -3.88 -3.10 -9.33
CA GLU A 69 -4.65 -3.82 -10.35
C GLU A 69 -3.77 -4.78 -11.17
N ASN A 70 -2.59 -4.32 -11.58
CA ASN A 70 -1.63 -5.14 -12.31
C ASN A 70 -1.16 -6.35 -11.49
N SER A 71 -0.93 -6.16 -10.19
CA SER A 71 -0.52 -7.22 -9.28
C SER A 71 -1.63 -8.26 -9.08
N CYS A 72 -2.88 -7.80 -8.90
CA CYS A 72 -4.04 -8.69 -8.82
C CYS A 72 -4.23 -9.53 -10.09
N LYS A 73 -4.05 -8.95 -11.28
CA LYS A 73 -4.11 -9.69 -12.56
C LYS A 73 -3.06 -10.80 -12.61
N LYS A 74 -1.79 -10.50 -12.30
CA LYS A 74 -0.70 -11.48 -12.27
C LYS A 74 -0.96 -12.63 -11.29
N LEU A 75 -1.53 -12.33 -10.11
CA LEU A 75 -1.88 -13.36 -9.13
C LEU A 75 -3.02 -14.25 -9.63
N LYS A 76 -4.04 -13.67 -10.25
CA LYS A 76 -5.14 -14.43 -10.85
C LYS A 76 -4.64 -15.36 -11.95
N ASP A 77 -3.77 -14.86 -12.84
CA ASP A 77 -3.21 -15.67 -13.93
C ASP A 77 -2.42 -16.88 -13.39
N LYS A 78 -1.68 -16.71 -12.28
CA LYS A 78 -0.99 -17.81 -11.59
C LYS A 78 -1.97 -18.83 -11.01
N VAL A 79 -3.02 -18.37 -10.33
CA VAL A 79 -4.06 -19.26 -9.78
C VAL A 79 -4.75 -20.05 -10.88
N ASP A 80 -5.08 -19.40 -12.00
CA ASP A 80 -5.71 -20.04 -13.15
C ASP A 80 -4.78 -21.07 -13.81
N GLN A 81 -3.47 -20.81 -13.88
CA GLN A 81 -2.48 -21.76 -14.40
C GLN A 81 -2.33 -22.99 -13.49
N ASP A 82 -2.16 -22.79 -12.17
CA ASP A 82 -2.03 -23.87 -11.18
C ASP A 82 -3.27 -24.79 -11.15
N SER A 83 -4.43 -24.28 -11.55
CA SER A 83 -5.68 -25.05 -11.64
C SER A 83 -5.77 -25.93 -12.89
N ARG A 84 -5.06 -25.59 -13.97
CA ARG A 84 -5.03 -26.33 -15.25
C ARG A 84 -3.98 -27.44 -15.25
N ASP A 85 -2.96 -27.31 -14.42
CA ASP A 85 -1.85 -28.27 -14.30
C ASP A 85 -2.14 -29.41 -13.28
N LYS A 86 -3.35 -29.44 -12.69
CA LYS A 86 -3.85 -30.48 -11.77
C LYS A 86 -4.89 -31.37 -12.45
#